data_AF-A0AB39UK77-F1
#
_entry.id   AF-A0AB39UK77-F1
#
_cell.length_a   1.000
_cell.length_b   1.000
_cell.length_c   1.000
_cell.angle_alpha   90.00
_cell.angle_beta   90.00
_cell.angle_gamma   90.00
#
_symmetry.space_group_name_H-M   'P 1'
#
loop_
_entity.id
_entity.type
_entity.pdbx_description
1 polymer ?
#
loop_
_entity_poly.entity_id
_entity_poly.type
_entity_poly.pdbx_seq_one_letter_code
_entity_poly.pdbx_strand_id
1 'polypeptide(L)'
;MKQYGKRVWIVTVLVTMLYVVTMLLVRSGSPSASQRVMYEQWRSDYIMQESDHRAYVNTSNDRKNPIALSEGQGYGMYLTAAAGAKGWARQQDFDDLLNYYLQYRADAGNGSASETYLMKWRQHSKGGAWISEDSSATDGDLYIAYSLLQASKVWPGRSAYYLKIEGRLAADILTYEYNDTTHTLTVGDWATKQSKYYNLMRTSDVMPSFFAALYESTHDQRWLTVSDSMLDRLVDLSDEHKTGLVPDFAWVTASGATAVQANAIASQQDGDYSSNACRVPMMLALSDDSRARQVVAGLLKFFNGRSAVTAGYSLAGKQLNDYQLNSFTAPLAYAAKQDRRHRYDRLLNDWQKLLVEPLQADKYYDATLTVMAVMGKVD
;
A
#
# COMPACT_ATOMS: atom_id res chain seq x y z
N MET A 1 47.60 -9.62 44.80
CA MET A 1 46.16 -9.80 44.48
C MET A 1 45.36 -8.50 44.32
N LYS A 2 45.55 -7.44 45.12
CA LYS A 2 44.76 -6.17 45.01
C LYS A 2 44.90 -5.40 43.69
N GLN A 3 46.05 -5.47 43.02
CA GLN A 3 46.33 -4.69 41.80
C GLN A 3 45.70 -5.30 40.53
N TYR A 4 45.53 -6.63 40.49
CA TYR A 4 44.86 -7.34 39.40
C TYR A 4 43.35 -7.05 39.38
N GLY A 5 42.70 -7.00 40.54
CA GLY A 5 41.27 -6.67 40.64
C GLY A 5 40.94 -5.27 40.10
N LYS A 6 41.80 -4.27 40.34
CA LYS A 6 41.61 -2.91 39.80
C LYS A 6 41.71 -2.86 38.26
N ARG A 7 42.66 -3.59 37.66
CA ARG A 7 42.82 -3.62 36.20
C ARG A 7 41.65 -4.30 35.50
N VAL A 8 41.17 -5.42 36.05
CA VAL A 8 39.97 -6.11 35.55
C VAL A 8 38.75 -5.20 35.63
N TRP A 9 38.57 -4.50 36.75
CA TRP A 9 37.44 -3.57 36.94
C TRP A 9 37.46 -2.40 35.94
N ILE A 10 38.63 -1.83 35.67
CA ILE A 10 38.79 -0.76 34.67
C ILE A 10 38.44 -1.27 33.27
N VAL A 11 38.91 -2.46 32.89
CA VAL A 11 38.59 -3.05 31.58
C VAL A 11 37.09 -3.33 31.46
N THR A 12 36.44 -3.89 32.49
CA THR A 12 34.99 -4.12 32.49
C THR A 12 34.21 -2.82 32.32
N VAL A 13 34.55 -1.76 33.04
CA VAL A 13 33.90 -0.45 32.89
C VAL A 13 34.09 0.13 31.50
N LEU A 14 35.28 0.00 30.90
CA LEU A 14 35.55 0.48 29.55
C LEU A 14 34.74 -0.29 28.50
N VAL A 15 34.63 -1.62 28.63
CA VAL A 15 33.82 -2.46 27.74
C VAL A 15 32.33 -2.13 27.90
N THR A 16 31.84 -1.97 29.13
CA THR A 16 30.45 -1.57 29.37
C THR A 16 30.15 -0.16 28.86
N MET A 17 31.06 0.81 29.05
CA MET A 17 30.91 2.14 28.47
C MET A 17 30.93 2.09 26.94
N LEU A 18 31.84 1.32 26.32
CA LEU A 18 31.87 1.16 24.88
C LEU A 18 30.58 0.52 24.36
N TYR A 19 30.05 -0.48 25.06
CA TYR A 19 28.77 -1.10 24.75
C TYR A 19 27.59 -0.13 24.90
N VAL A 20 27.54 0.65 25.98
CA VAL A 20 26.51 1.67 26.21
C VAL A 20 26.61 2.79 25.18
N VAL A 21 27.81 3.26 24.84
CA VAL A 21 28.04 4.26 23.79
C VAL A 21 27.64 3.70 22.43
N THR A 22 27.99 2.46 22.11
CA THR A 22 27.56 1.81 20.87
C THR A 22 26.04 1.65 20.82
N MET A 23 25.41 1.23 21.91
CA MET A 23 23.96 1.13 22.03
C MET A 23 23.29 2.49 21.94
N LEU A 24 23.87 3.54 22.52
CA LEU A 24 23.38 4.91 22.39
C LEU A 24 23.58 5.44 20.98
N LEU A 25 24.66 5.10 20.29
CA LEU A 25 24.93 5.48 18.90
C LEU A 25 23.98 4.77 17.94
N VAL A 26 23.77 3.46 18.10
CA VAL A 26 22.79 2.66 17.35
C VAL A 26 21.36 3.15 17.64
N ARG A 27 21.04 3.46 18.91
CA ARG A 27 19.76 4.05 19.30
C ARG A 27 19.61 5.52 18.86
N SER A 28 20.72 6.22 18.61
CA SER A 28 20.75 7.59 18.07
C SER A 28 20.70 7.65 16.55
N GLY A 29 20.88 6.50 15.86
CA GLY A 29 20.37 6.31 14.52
C GLY A 29 18.85 6.42 14.59
N SER A 30 18.34 7.65 14.48
CA SER A 30 16.91 7.92 14.58
C SER A 30 16.17 7.04 13.56
N PRO A 31 15.00 6.44 13.90
CA PRO A 31 14.14 5.77 12.92
C PRO A 31 13.91 6.61 11.65
N SER A 32 13.95 7.94 11.80
CA SER A 32 13.90 8.93 10.72
C SER A 32 15.07 8.82 9.72
N ALA A 33 16.29 8.51 10.17
CA ALA A 33 17.44 8.32 9.29
C ALA A 33 17.33 7.03 8.47
N SER A 34 16.94 5.91 9.09
CA SER A 34 16.70 4.65 8.37
C SER A 34 15.56 4.78 7.35
N GLN A 35 14.45 5.43 7.75
CA GLN A 35 13.33 5.74 6.86
C GLN A 35 13.77 6.55 5.63
N ARG A 36 14.60 7.58 5.85
CA ARG A 36 15.12 8.42 4.77
C ARG A 36 15.99 7.62 3.80
N VAL A 37 16.93 6.83 4.31
CA VAL A 37 17.81 5.98 3.49
C VAL A 37 16.99 5.01 2.64
N MET A 38 15.97 4.38 3.22
CA MET A 38 15.08 3.48 2.49
C MET A 38 14.28 4.19 1.38
N TYR A 39 13.73 5.37 1.67
CA TYR A 39 13.04 6.18 0.66
C TYR A 39 13.98 6.60 -0.48
N GLU A 40 15.18 7.09 -0.15
CA GLU A 40 16.16 7.54 -1.15
C GLU A 40 16.63 6.38 -2.04
N GLN A 41 16.87 5.20 -1.45
CA GLN A 41 17.19 3.97 -2.18
C GLN A 41 16.03 3.57 -3.11
N TRP A 42 14.81 3.46 -2.58
CA TRP A 42 13.61 3.11 -3.38
C TRP A 42 13.38 4.09 -4.54
N ARG A 43 13.50 5.40 -4.28
CA ARG A 43 13.38 6.44 -5.31
C ARG A 43 14.41 6.24 -6.42
N SER A 44 15.67 5.95 -6.07
CA SER A 44 16.73 5.70 -7.06
C SER A 44 16.47 4.45 -7.91
N ASP A 45 15.96 3.39 -7.27
CA ASP A 45 15.78 2.09 -7.91
C ASP A 45 14.56 2.07 -8.84
N TYR A 46 13.46 2.75 -8.46
CA TYR A 46 12.18 2.60 -9.15
C TYR A 46 11.65 3.85 -9.85
N ILE A 47 12.00 5.07 -9.43
CA ILE A 47 11.54 6.27 -10.14
C ILE A 47 12.40 6.48 -11.39
N MET A 48 11.75 6.52 -12.55
CA MET A 48 12.38 6.77 -13.85
C MET A 48 11.80 8.03 -14.49
N GLN A 49 12.67 8.79 -15.16
CA GLN A 49 12.26 9.99 -15.89
C GLN A 49 11.84 9.59 -17.30
N GLU A 50 10.62 9.99 -17.69
CA GLU A 50 10.16 9.92 -19.08
C GLU A 50 10.58 11.19 -19.84
N SER A 51 10.53 12.35 -19.19
CA SER A 51 10.97 13.65 -19.71
C SER A 51 11.33 14.60 -18.56
N ASP A 52 11.79 15.81 -18.85
CA ASP A 52 12.23 16.80 -17.85
C ASP A 52 11.19 17.12 -16.75
N HIS A 53 9.90 16.89 -17.03
CA HIS A 53 8.79 17.17 -16.11
C HIS A 53 7.78 16.02 -15.99
N ARG A 54 8.19 14.78 -16.34
CA ARG A 54 7.35 13.58 -16.18
C ARG A 54 8.19 12.41 -15.71
N ALA A 55 7.79 11.84 -14.58
CA ALA A 55 8.40 10.67 -13.99
C ALA A 55 7.36 9.58 -13.71
N TYR A 56 7.78 8.33 -13.75
CA TYR A 56 6.94 7.18 -13.42
C TYR A 56 7.67 6.22 -12.50
N VAL A 57 6.91 5.35 -11.85
CA VAL A 57 7.45 4.23 -11.09
C VAL A 57 7.57 3.01 -12.00
N ASN A 58 8.80 2.55 -12.24
CA ASN A 58 9.05 1.32 -12.96
C ASN A 58 8.75 0.12 -12.07
N THR A 59 7.70 -0.60 -12.40
CA THR A 59 7.24 -1.81 -11.70
C THR A 59 7.85 -3.09 -12.27
N SER A 60 8.58 -2.99 -13.38
CA SER A 60 9.37 -4.12 -13.90
C SER A 60 10.71 -4.22 -13.16
N ASN A 61 11.21 -5.45 -13.02
CA ASN A 61 12.58 -5.68 -12.55
C ASN A 61 13.62 -5.54 -13.68
N ASP A 62 13.20 -5.12 -14.88
CA ASP A 62 14.05 -4.90 -16.05
C ASP A 62 13.94 -3.46 -16.53
N ARG A 63 14.91 -2.63 -16.13
CA ARG A 63 14.98 -1.21 -16.53
C ARG A 63 15.09 -0.98 -18.04
N LYS A 64 15.47 -1.99 -18.83
CA LYS A 64 15.49 -1.89 -20.30
C LYS A 64 14.11 -2.08 -20.91
N ASN A 65 13.22 -2.77 -20.21
CA ASN A 65 11.84 -3.00 -20.60
C ASN A 65 10.93 -2.51 -19.46
N PRO A 66 10.85 -1.18 -19.25
CA PRO A 66 10.10 -0.62 -18.14
C PRO A 66 8.60 -0.89 -18.31
N ILE A 67 7.94 -1.12 -17.18
CA ILE A 67 6.50 -1.21 -17.07
C ILE A 67 6.09 -0.19 -16.01
N ALA A 68 5.12 0.65 -16.32
CA ALA A 68 4.46 1.51 -15.34
C ALA A 68 3.05 0.97 -15.12
N LEU A 69 2.64 0.90 -13.85
CA LEU A 69 1.27 0.57 -13.47
C LEU A 69 0.66 1.75 -12.70
N SER A 70 -0.65 1.96 -12.80
CA SER A 70 -1.34 2.98 -12.00
C SER A 70 -1.16 2.72 -10.49
N GLU A 71 -1.14 1.46 -10.07
CA GLU A 71 -0.79 1.03 -8.70
C GLU A 71 0.56 1.64 -8.28
N GLY A 72 1.60 1.42 -9.08
CA GLY A 72 2.94 1.92 -8.78
C GLY A 72 3.03 3.43 -8.85
N GLN A 73 2.31 4.06 -9.77
CA GLN A 73 2.23 5.52 -9.83
C GLN A 73 1.60 6.10 -8.56
N GLY A 74 0.48 5.52 -8.11
CA GLY A 74 -0.17 5.88 -6.86
C GLY A 74 0.75 5.70 -5.65
N TYR A 75 1.49 4.59 -5.57
CA TYR A 75 2.47 4.35 -4.50
C TYR A 75 3.61 5.36 -4.52
N GLY A 76 4.12 5.70 -5.71
CA GLY A 76 5.17 6.70 -5.83
C GLY A 76 4.72 8.10 -5.44
N MET A 77 3.50 8.48 -5.80
CA MET A 77 2.91 9.74 -5.36
C MET A 77 2.73 9.76 -3.83
N TYR A 78 2.25 8.65 -3.25
CA TYR A 78 2.07 8.51 -1.80
C TYR A 78 3.39 8.66 -1.05
N LEU A 79 4.41 7.89 -1.45
CA LEU A 79 5.73 7.92 -0.83
C LEU A 79 6.40 9.28 -1.00
N THR A 80 6.23 9.94 -2.15
CA THR A 80 6.81 11.26 -2.41
C THR A 80 6.12 12.35 -1.57
N ALA A 81 4.80 12.29 -1.38
CA ALA A 81 4.11 13.17 -0.44
C ALA A 81 4.57 12.92 1.01
N ALA A 82 4.69 11.66 1.43
CA ALA A 82 5.19 11.27 2.74
C ALA A 82 6.62 11.78 3.01
N ALA A 83 7.49 11.67 2.00
CA ALA A 83 8.85 12.20 2.05
C ALA A 83 8.85 13.74 2.06
N GLY A 84 7.97 14.37 1.30
CA GLY A 84 7.78 15.82 1.26
C GLY A 84 7.39 16.40 2.62
N ALA A 85 6.47 15.75 3.35
CA ALA A 85 6.09 16.13 4.71
C ALA A 85 7.28 16.13 5.70
N LYS A 86 8.31 15.32 5.42
CA LYS A 86 9.55 15.22 6.20
C LYS A 86 10.70 16.07 5.63
N GLY A 87 10.45 16.82 4.54
CA GLY A 87 11.45 17.65 3.86
C GLY A 87 12.48 16.86 3.02
N TRP A 88 12.20 15.61 2.66
CA TRP A 88 13.10 14.75 1.89
C TRP A 88 12.82 14.75 0.39
N ALA A 89 11.64 15.19 -0.02
CA ALA A 89 11.25 15.35 -1.41
C ALA A 89 10.80 16.78 -1.68
N ARG A 90 11.02 17.27 -2.91
CA ARG A 90 10.59 18.60 -3.35
C ARG A 90 9.22 18.48 -4.01
N GLN A 91 8.49 19.59 -4.06
CA GLN A 91 7.23 19.67 -4.79
C GLN A 91 7.37 19.21 -6.25
N GLN A 92 8.49 19.54 -6.91
CA GLN A 92 8.75 19.10 -8.29
C GLN A 92 8.80 17.57 -8.43
N ASP A 93 9.37 16.85 -7.44
CA ASP A 93 9.44 15.39 -7.50
C ASP A 93 8.02 14.77 -7.50
N PHE A 94 7.05 15.41 -6.82
CA PHE A 94 5.64 15.02 -6.86
C PHE A 94 4.94 15.49 -8.14
N ASP A 95 5.20 16.72 -8.58
CA ASP A 95 4.62 17.28 -9.80
C ASP A 95 5.04 16.47 -11.04
N ASP A 96 6.26 15.92 -11.10
CA ASP A 96 6.71 15.05 -12.19
C ASP A 96 5.91 13.73 -12.26
N LEU A 97 5.62 13.12 -11.10
CA LEU A 97 4.77 11.93 -11.02
C LEU A 97 3.31 12.26 -11.38
N LEU A 98 2.79 13.39 -10.90
CA LEU A 98 1.46 13.88 -11.24
C LEU A 98 1.31 14.13 -12.75
N ASN A 99 2.31 14.74 -13.39
CA ASN A 99 2.27 15.02 -14.83
C ASN A 99 2.28 13.73 -15.66
N TYR A 100 2.97 12.67 -15.21
CA TYR A 100 2.89 11.37 -15.87
C TYR A 100 1.48 10.76 -15.75
N TYR A 101 0.88 10.78 -14.56
CA TYR A 101 -0.51 10.35 -14.38
C TYR A 101 -1.47 11.14 -15.29
N LEU A 102 -1.38 12.47 -15.33
CA LEU A 102 -2.25 13.30 -16.16
C LEU A 102 -2.09 13.04 -17.67
N GLN A 103 -0.91 12.61 -18.11
CA GLN A 103 -0.65 12.24 -19.51
C GLN A 103 -1.28 10.90 -19.90
N TYR A 104 -1.47 10.00 -18.94
CA TYR A 104 -1.95 8.63 -19.14
C TYR A 104 -3.31 8.41 -18.48
N ARG A 105 -4.21 9.38 -18.59
CA ARG A 105 -5.59 9.25 -18.11
C ARG A 105 -6.41 8.33 -19.01
N ALA A 106 -7.31 7.56 -18.41
CA ALA A 106 -8.20 6.63 -19.09
C ALA A 106 -9.34 7.36 -19.80
N ASP A 107 -9.82 6.76 -20.88
CA ASP A 107 -10.98 7.25 -21.61
C ASP A 107 -12.26 6.68 -21.00
N ALA A 108 -13.39 7.38 -21.11
CA ALA A 108 -14.64 6.97 -20.45
C ALA A 108 -15.31 5.69 -21.02
N GLY A 109 -14.60 4.91 -21.84
CA GLY A 109 -15.01 3.59 -22.34
C GLY A 109 -16.30 3.53 -23.18
N ASN A 110 -16.95 4.66 -23.43
CA ASN A 110 -18.30 4.73 -24.01
C ASN A 110 -18.37 5.54 -25.33
N GLY A 111 -17.23 5.76 -25.99
CA GLY A 111 -17.15 6.57 -27.21
C GLY A 111 -17.21 8.09 -26.95
N SER A 112 -17.21 8.54 -25.70
CA SER A 112 -16.99 9.94 -25.35
C SER A 112 -15.52 10.31 -25.61
N ALA A 113 -15.29 11.38 -26.37
CA ALA A 113 -13.95 11.92 -26.63
C ALA A 113 -13.35 12.70 -25.44
N SER A 114 -13.92 12.55 -24.24
CA SER A 114 -13.46 13.26 -23.03
C SER A 114 -12.69 12.31 -22.11
N GLU A 115 -11.41 12.60 -21.91
CA GLU A 115 -10.55 11.91 -20.94
C GLU A 115 -11.12 12.04 -19.52
N THR A 116 -11.27 10.92 -18.84
CA THR A 116 -11.59 10.87 -17.40
C THR A 116 -10.38 11.32 -16.57
N TYR A 117 -10.53 11.41 -15.27
CA TYR A 117 -9.44 11.55 -14.31
C TYR A 117 -8.93 10.20 -13.81
N LEU A 118 -9.48 9.06 -14.23
CA LEU A 118 -8.89 7.75 -13.92
C LEU A 118 -7.56 7.58 -14.68
N MET A 119 -6.67 6.74 -14.18
CA MET A 119 -5.39 6.44 -14.83
C MET A 119 -5.47 5.12 -15.62
N LYS A 120 -4.95 5.13 -16.86
CA LYS A 120 -4.69 3.89 -17.61
C LYS A 120 -3.82 2.97 -16.76
N TRP A 121 -4.27 1.75 -16.52
CA TRP A 121 -3.70 0.91 -15.47
C TRP A 121 -2.29 0.42 -15.79
N ARG A 122 -1.92 0.36 -17.07
CA ARG A 122 -0.64 -0.18 -17.51
C ARG A 122 -0.08 0.55 -18.73
N GLN A 123 1.18 0.92 -18.65
CA GLN A 123 2.01 1.37 -19.77
C GLN A 123 3.26 0.50 -19.85
N HIS A 124 3.69 0.16 -21.06
CA HIS A 124 4.96 -0.55 -21.28
C HIS A 124 5.63 -0.08 -22.56
N SER A 125 6.97 -0.15 -22.58
CA SER A 125 7.73 0.17 -23.79
C SER A 125 7.79 -1.05 -24.73
N LYS A 126 7.46 -0.85 -26.01
CA LYS A 126 7.65 -1.85 -27.07
C LYS A 126 8.26 -1.18 -28.28
N GLY A 127 9.49 -1.56 -28.63
CA GLY A 127 10.20 -1.00 -29.79
C GLY A 127 10.48 0.51 -29.68
N GLY A 128 10.61 1.04 -28.45
CA GLY A 128 10.84 2.46 -28.19
C GLY A 128 9.57 3.33 -28.11
N ALA A 129 8.39 2.77 -28.38
CA ALA A 129 7.10 3.46 -28.19
C ALA A 129 6.41 2.97 -26.91
N TRP A 130 5.74 3.90 -26.21
CA TRP A 130 4.88 3.57 -25.08
C TRP A 130 3.52 3.06 -25.58
N ILE A 131 3.13 1.87 -25.12
CA ILE A 131 1.82 1.30 -25.34
C ILE A 131 1.06 1.38 -24.02
N SER A 132 -0.19 1.84 -24.07
CA SER A 132 -1.08 1.92 -22.91
C SER A 132 -2.24 0.94 -23.06
N GLU A 133 -2.71 0.40 -21.94
CA GLU A 133 -3.98 -0.29 -21.85
C GLU A 133 -5.04 0.68 -21.29
N ASP A 134 -6.17 0.83 -21.98
CA ASP A 134 -7.06 1.98 -21.79
C ASP A 134 -7.92 1.94 -20.51
N SER A 135 -8.05 0.78 -19.87
CA SER A 135 -8.84 0.62 -18.64
C SER A 135 -8.11 1.12 -17.40
N SER A 136 -8.85 1.40 -16.33
CA SER A 136 -8.32 1.78 -15.03
C SER A 136 -8.13 0.60 -14.06
N ALA A 137 -7.53 0.89 -12.91
CA ALA A 137 -7.48 0.00 -11.77
C ALA A 137 -7.68 0.82 -10.48
N THR A 138 -8.77 0.52 -9.77
CA THR A 138 -9.28 1.33 -8.66
C THR A 138 -8.28 1.56 -7.53
N ASP A 139 -7.39 0.59 -7.26
CA ASP A 139 -6.37 0.76 -6.22
C ASP A 139 -5.36 1.85 -6.58
N GLY A 140 -4.90 1.89 -7.84
CA GLY A 140 -4.05 2.98 -8.33
C GLY A 140 -4.73 4.35 -8.20
N ASP A 141 -5.99 4.44 -8.64
CA ASP A 141 -6.77 5.68 -8.60
C ASP A 141 -7.04 6.18 -7.16
N LEU A 142 -7.37 5.28 -6.24
CA LEU A 142 -7.52 5.60 -4.81
C LEU A 142 -6.23 6.15 -4.20
N TYR A 143 -5.08 5.54 -4.52
CA TYR A 143 -3.79 6.03 -4.04
C TYR A 143 -3.42 7.38 -4.65
N ILE A 144 -3.69 7.62 -5.93
CA ILE A 144 -3.45 8.92 -6.58
C ILE A 144 -4.31 10.01 -5.91
N ALA A 145 -5.61 9.75 -5.72
CA ALA A 145 -6.53 10.68 -5.08
C ALA A 145 -6.10 11.03 -3.65
N TYR A 146 -5.79 10.01 -2.84
CA TYR A 146 -5.31 10.22 -1.49
C TYR A 146 -3.98 10.98 -1.45
N SER A 147 -3.07 10.69 -2.37
CA SER A 147 -1.77 11.37 -2.46
C SER A 147 -1.90 12.84 -2.83
N LEU A 148 -2.85 13.21 -3.68
CA LEU A 148 -3.17 14.60 -3.99
C LEU A 148 -3.70 15.36 -2.76
N LEU A 149 -4.53 14.73 -1.93
CA LEU A 149 -4.93 15.30 -0.63
C LEU A 149 -3.72 15.55 0.26
N GLN A 150 -2.79 14.59 0.36
CA GLN A 150 -1.58 14.77 1.17
C GLN A 150 -0.69 15.89 0.61
N ALA A 151 -0.44 15.90 -0.69
CA ALA A 151 0.33 16.94 -1.37
C ALA A 151 -0.26 18.34 -1.15
N SER A 152 -1.58 18.47 -1.09
CA SER A 152 -2.26 19.73 -0.79
C SER A 152 -1.93 20.32 0.58
N LYS A 153 -1.59 19.46 1.55
CA LYS A 153 -1.17 19.82 2.91
C LYS A 153 0.33 20.08 2.97
N VAL A 154 1.12 19.24 2.29
CA VAL A 154 2.59 19.32 2.26
C VAL A 154 3.07 20.58 1.54
N TRP A 155 2.43 20.95 0.42
CA TRP A 155 2.79 22.11 -0.39
C TRP A 155 1.61 23.09 -0.53
N PRO A 156 1.33 23.92 0.49
CA PRO A 156 0.13 24.76 0.54
C PRO A 156 0.04 25.77 -0.60
N GLY A 157 1.18 26.19 -1.17
CA GLY A 157 1.23 27.10 -2.32
C GLY A 157 0.59 26.54 -3.61
N ARG A 158 0.42 25.23 -3.72
CA ARG A 158 -0.21 24.55 -4.87
C ARG A 158 -1.45 23.75 -4.46
N SER A 159 -1.92 23.91 -3.22
CA SER A 159 -3.05 23.18 -2.63
C SER A 159 -4.30 23.19 -3.51
N ALA A 160 -4.75 24.36 -3.98
CA ALA A 160 -5.94 24.48 -4.82
C ALA A 160 -5.84 23.70 -6.14
N TYR A 161 -4.63 23.57 -6.70
CA TYR A 161 -4.41 22.79 -7.92
C TYR A 161 -4.52 21.28 -7.64
N TYR A 162 -3.90 20.79 -6.56
CA TYR A 162 -4.00 19.38 -6.18
C TYR A 162 -5.44 18.98 -5.82
N LEU A 163 -6.14 19.80 -5.01
CA LEU A 163 -7.54 19.54 -4.63
C LEU A 163 -8.50 19.57 -5.83
N LYS A 164 -8.23 20.41 -6.84
CA LYS A 164 -9.03 20.42 -8.07
C LYS A 164 -8.93 19.09 -8.83
N ILE A 165 -7.73 18.52 -8.92
CA ILE A 165 -7.50 17.23 -9.60
C ILE A 165 -8.09 16.10 -8.77
N GLU A 166 -7.85 16.13 -7.45
CA GLU A 166 -8.39 15.15 -6.51
C GLU A 166 -9.91 15.07 -6.57
N GLY A 167 -10.62 16.19 -6.46
CA GLY A 167 -12.09 16.18 -6.49
C GLY A 167 -12.65 15.69 -7.83
N ARG A 168 -11.93 15.85 -8.93
CA ARG A 168 -12.31 15.30 -10.25
C ARG A 168 -12.08 13.79 -10.30
N LEU A 169 -10.92 13.34 -9.85
CA LEU A 169 -10.61 11.91 -9.77
C LEU A 169 -11.58 11.18 -8.82
N ALA A 170 -11.84 11.73 -7.64
CA ALA A 170 -12.79 11.17 -6.68
C ALA A 170 -14.21 11.06 -7.27
N ALA A 171 -14.66 12.08 -8.01
CA ALA A 171 -15.95 12.02 -8.72
C ALA A 171 -15.97 10.94 -9.81
N ASP A 172 -14.87 10.76 -10.54
CA ASP A 172 -14.76 9.77 -11.60
C ASP A 172 -14.69 8.34 -11.03
N ILE A 173 -13.98 8.09 -9.92
CA ILE A 173 -14.00 6.80 -9.21
C ILE A 173 -15.45 6.42 -8.85
N LEU A 174 -16.21 7.34 -8.25
CA LEU A 174 -17.63 7.09 -7.92
C LEU A 174 -18.58 7.02 -9.13
N THR A 175 -18.13 7.44 -10.31
CA THR A 175 -18.92 7.40 -11.55
C THR A 175 -18.67 6.11 -12.32
N TYR A 176 -17.42 5.66 -12.38
CA TYR A 176 -16.96 4.60 -13.27
C TYR A 176 -16.51 3.33 -12.54
N GLU A 177 -16.09 3.43 -11.28
CA GLU A 177 -15.54 2.32 -10.49
C GLU A 177 -16.43 1.96 -9.28
N TYR A 178 -17.73 2.20 -9.39
CA TYR A 178 -18.69 2.01 -8.30
C TYR A 178 -19.83 1.07 -8.71
N ASN A 179 -20.09 0.08 -7.84
CA ASN A 179 -21.21 -0.83 -7.97
C ASN A 179 -22.40 -0.32 -7.14
N ASP A 180 -23.43 0.16 -7.81
CA ASP A 180 -24.64 0.70 -7.16
C ASP A 180 -25.56 -0.34 -6.52
N THR A 181 -25.39 -1.64 -6.82
CA THR A 181 -26.17 -2.72 -6.22
C THR A 181 -25.57 -3.17 -4.89
N THR A 182 -24.25 -3.28 -4.83
CA THR A 182 -23.53 -3.76 -3.66
C THR A 182 -22.95 -2.63 -2.82
N HIS A 183 -22.97 -1.41 -3.34
CA HIS A 183 -22.37 -0.23 -2.74
C HIS A 183 -20.87 -0.36 -2.49
N THR A 184 -20.19 -1.20 -3.27
CA THR A 184 -18.73 -1.39 -3.21
C THR A 184 -18.05 -0.73 -4.41
N LEU A 185 -16.74 -0.49 -4.30
CA LEU A 185 -15.96 -0.15 -5.49
C LEU A 185 -15.70 -1.41 -6.32
N THR A 186 -15.76 -1.27 -7.63
CA THR A 186 -15.34 -2.31 -8.57
C THR A 186 -13.81 -2.33 -8.67
N VAL A 187 -13.23 -3.34 -9.32
CA VAL A 187 -11.76 -3.47 -9.46
C VAL A 187 -11.12 -2.53 -10.50
N GLY A 188 -11.95 -1.85 -11.28
CA GLY A 188 -11.62 -0.86 -12.30
C GLY A 188 -12.86 -0.51 -13.14
N ASP A 189 -12.72 0.46 -14.02
CA ASP A 189 -13.79 1.01 -14.88
C ASP A 189 -14.41 -0.01 -15.85
N TRP A 190 -13.65 -1.04 -16.20
CA TRP A 190 -14.03 -2.14 -17.09
C TRP A 190 -14.97 -3.16 -16.43
N ALA A 191 -15.05 -3.18 -15.10
CA ALA A 191 -15.94 -4.04 -14.34
C ALA A 191 -17.34 -3.42 -14.23
N THR A 192 -17.97 -3.15 -15.37
CA THR A 192 -19.29 -2.49 -15.48
C THR A 192 -20.46 -3.43 -15.17
N LYS A 193 -21.69 -2.90 -15.07
CA LYS A 193 -22.94 -3.68 -14.90
C LYS A 193 -23.13 -4.81 -15.90
N GLN A 194 -22.60 -4.66 -17.11
CA GLN A 194 -22.70 -5.67 -18.17
C GLN A 194 -21.56 -6.71 -18.08
N SER A 195 -20.52 -6.43 -17.30
CA SER A 195 -19.41 -7.32 -17.06
C SER A 195 -19.77 -8.38 -16.01
N LYS A 196 -19.31 -9.62 -16.23
CA LYS A 196 -19.37 -10.68 -15.21
C LYS A 196 -18.59 -10.33 -13.92
N TYR A 197 -17.73 -9.30 -13.99
CA TYR A 197 -16.90 -8.83 -12.90
C TYR A 197 -17.52 -7.67 -12.11
N TYR A 198 -18.77 -7.25 -12.40
CA TYR A 198 -19.41 -6.13 -11.69
C TYR A 198 -19.40 -6.28 -10.17
N ASN A 199 -19.62 -7.51 -9.70
CA ASN A 199 -19.68 -7.87 -8.29
C ASN A 199 -18.33 -8.37 -7.74
N LEU A 200 -17.23 -8.18 -8.48
CA LEU A 200 -15.90 -8.54 -8.01
C LEU A 200 -15.38 -7.45 -7.07
N MET A 201 -14.95 -7.86 -5.88
CA MET A 201 -14.23 -7.01 -4.94
C MET A 201 -12.80 -7.52 -4.79
N ARG A 202 -11.81 -6.63 -4.92
CA ARG A 202 -10.43 -6.89 -4.52
C ARG A 202 -10.26 -6.45 -3.07
N THR A 203 -9.91 -7.35 -2.17
CA THR A 203 -9.98 -7.08 -0.71
C THR A 203 -8.97 -6.03 -0.26
N SER A 204 -7.86 -5.88 -0.97
CA SER A 204 -6.87 -4.83 -0.70
C SER A 204 -7.36 -3.42 -1.01
N ASP A 205 -8.49 -3.27 -1.69
CA ASP A 205 -9.06 -1.96 -2.03
C ASP A 205 -9.95 -1.41 -0.91
N VAL A 206 -10.16 -2.20 0.15
CA VAL A 206 -10.88 -1.78 1.35
C VAL A 206 -9.98 -0.85 2.17
N MET A 207 -10.04 0.45 1.86
CA MET A 207 -9.18 1.49 2.42
C MET A 207 -9.99 2.54 3.20
N PRO A 208 -10.57 2.20 4.37
CA PRO A 208 -11.51 3.09 5.09
C PRO A 208 -10.92 4.45 5.44
N SER A 209 -9.63 4.55 5.74
CA SER A 209 -8.97 5.84 5.99
C SER A 209 -8.86 6.72 4.75
N PHE A 210 -8.81 6.13 3.54
CA PHE A 210 -8.82 6.88 2.29
C PHE A 210 -10.24 7.35 2.00
N PHE A 211 -11.22 6.47 2.14
CA PHE A 211 -12.64 6.82 1.96
C PHE A 211 -13.09 7.95 2.90
N ALA A 212 -12.67 7.91 4.17
CA ALA A 212 -12.94 8.99 5.12
C ALA A 212 -12.30 10.32 4.67
N ALA A 213 -11.06 10.30 4.19
CA ALA A 213 -10.38 11.52 3.71
C ALA A 213 -11.03 12.08 2.44
N LEU A 214 -11.48 11.21 1.52
CA LEU A 214 -12.21 11.61 0.31
C LEU A 214 -13.59 12.17 0.67
N TYR A 215 -14.28 11.61 1.66
CA TYR A 215 -15.50 12.19 2.20
C TYR A 215 -15.27 13.59 2.79
N GLU A 216 -14.21 13.75 3.60
CA GLU A 216 -13.86 15.05 4.19
C GLU A 216 -13.58 16.13 3.13
N SER A 217 -12.92 15.78 2.02
CA SER A 217 -12.60 16.70 0.93
C SER A 217 -13.80 17.01 0.02
N THR A 218 -14.55 15.97 -0.38
CA THR A 218 -15.58 16.08 -1.42
C THR A 218 -16.99 16.29 -0.87
N HIS A 219 -17.23 15.96 0.39
CA HIS A 219 -18.54 15.87 1.03
C HIS A 219 -19.53 14.90 0.36
N ASP A 220 -19.06 13.99 -0.50
CA ASP A 220 -19.91 12.96 -1.11
C ASP A 220 -20.13 11.79 -0.14
N GLN A 221 -21.37 11.63 0.33
CA GLN A 221 -21.76 10.59 1.30
C GLN A 221 -21.52 9.16 0.79
N ARG A 222 -21.43 8.96 -0.53
CA ARG A 222 -21.16 7.65 -1.11
C ARG A 222 -19.84 7.07 -0.62
N TRP A 223 -18.84 7.88 -0.28
CA TRP A 223 -17.58 7.39 0.30
C TRP A 223 -17.78 6.70 1.66
N LEU A 224 -18.68 7.22 2.49
CA LEU A 224 -19.01 6.56 3.76
C LEU A 224 -19.77 5.27 3.51
N THR A 225 -20.73 5.28 2.58
CA THR A 225 -21.48 4.10 2.16
C THR A 225 -20.56 3.00 1.61
N VAL A 226 -19.59 3.37 0.76
CA VAL A 226 -18.54 2.47 0.26
C VAL A 226 -17.73 1.88 1.39
N SER A 227 -17.27 2.71 2.34
CA SER A 227 -16.51 2.25 3.49
C SER A 227 -17.30 1.24 4.32
N ASP A 228 -18.57 1.51 4.60
CA ASP A 228 -19.44 0.62 5.37
C ASP A 228 -19.65 -0.71 4.66
N SER A 229 -20.07 -0.68 3.40
CA SER A 229 -20.37 -1.89 2.64
C SER A 229 -19.13 -2.76 2.46
N MET A 230 -18.00 -2.17 2.06
CA MET A 230 -16.74 -2.91 1.85
C MET A 230 -16.18 -3.49 3.16
N LEU A 231 -16.29 -2.78 4.29
CA LEU A 231 -15.90 -3.33 5.59
C LEU A 231 -16.80 -4.48 6.03
N ASP A 232 -18.12 -4.39 5.80
CA ASP A 232 -19.02 -5.51 6.10
C ASP A 232 -18.67 -6.74 5.26
N ARG A 233 -18.40 -6.56 3.95
CA ARG A 233 -17.99 -7.68 3.07
C ARG A 233 -16.67 -8.29 3.53
N LEU A 234 -15.74 -7.47 4.01
CA LEU A 234 -14.44 -7.94 4.49
C LEU A 234 -14.55 -8.71 5.82
N VAL A 235 -15.48 -8.30 6.70
CA VAL A 235 -15.81 -9.04 7.92
C VAL A 235 -16.43 -10.39 7.57
N ASP A 236 -17.39 -10.44 6.64
CA ASP A 236 -17.98 -11.71 6.18
C ASP A 236 -16.89 -12.70 5.76
N LEU A 237 -15.96 -12.27 4.90
CA LEU A 237 -14.84 -13.10 4.43
C LEU A 237 -13.89 -13.51 5.55
N SER A 238 -13.59 -12.61 6.48
CA SER A 238 -12.72 -12.91 7.63
C SER A 238 -13.35 -13.93 8.57
N ASP A 239 -14.66 -13.85 8.80
CA ASP A 239 -15.38 -14.69 9.76
C ASP A 239 -15.68 -16.10 9.21
N GLU A 240 -15.58 -16.32 7.88
CA GLU A 240 -15.66 -17.66 7.27
C GLU A 240 -14.58 -18.63 7.79
N HIS A 241 -13.46 -18.11 8.31
CA HIS A 241 -12.33 -18.92 8.73
C HIS A 241 -11.75 -18.50 10.08
N LYS A 242 -11.36 -19.48 10.90
CA LYS A 242 -10.72 -19.25 12.22
C LYS A 242 -9.39 -18.47 12.14
N THR A 243 -8.80 -18.41 10.96
CA THR A 243 -7.55 -17.69 10.69
C THR A 243 -7.75 -16.19 10.56
N GLY A 244 -8.97 -15.72 10.24
CA GLY A 244 -9.24 -14.33 9.87
C GLY A 244 -8.57 -13.90 8.56
N LEU A 245 -8.04 -14.84 7.77
CA LEU A 245 -7.46 -14.56 6.46
C LEU A 245 -8.57 -14.21 5.47
N VAL A 246 -8.28 -13.25 4.59
CA VAL A 246 -9.17 -12.81 3.51
C VAL A 246 -8.53 -13.12 2.14
N PRO A 247 -9.32 -13.40 1.10
CA PRO A 247 -8.79 -13.75 -0.22
C PRO A 247 -8.29 -12.51 -0.97
N ASP A 248 -7.48 -12.68 -2.02
CA ASP A 248 -7.14 -11.61 -2.96
C ASP A 248 -8.41 -11.01 -3.59
N PHE A 249 -9.35 -11.87 -4.02
CA PHE A 249 -10.60 -11.47 -4.63
C PHE A 249 -11.80 -12.22 -4.05
N ALA A 250 -12.95 -11.55 -4.04
CA ALA A 250 -14.22 -12.11 -3.61
C ALA A 250 -15.37 -11.68 -4.53
N TRP A 251 -16.36 -12.56 -4.69
CA TRP A 251 -17.67 -12.17 -5.20
C TRP A 251 -18.50 -11.60 -4.06
N VAL A 252 -19.05 -10.40 -4.26
CA VAL A 252 -19.85 -9.71 -3.23
C VAL A 252 -21.29 -9.52 -3.68
N THR A 253 -22.20 -9.57 -2.72
CA THR A 253 -23.59 -9.13 -2.87
C THR A 253 -23.87 -8.04 -1.85
N ALA A 254 -25.09 -7.50 -1.82
CA ALA A 254 -25.48 -6.54 -0.80
C ALA A 254 -25.42 -7.08 0.65
N SER A 255 -25.41 -8.41 0.83
CA SER A 255 -25.50 -9.05 2.15
C SER A 255 -24.62 -10.28 2.38
N GLY A 256 -23.87 -10.74 1.38
CA GLY A 256 -22.78 -11.72 1.56
C GLY A 256 -21.52 -11.39 0.77
N ALA A 257 -20.44 -12.12 1.06
CA ALA A 257 -19.22 -12.15 0.27
C ALA A 257 -18.67 -13.59 0.29
N THR A 258 -18.02 -14.02 -0.79
CA THR A 258 -17.38 -15.35 -0.86
C THR A 258 -16.13 -15.27 -1.72
N ALA A 259 -15.06 -15.94 -1.29
CA ALA A 259 -13.82 -16.02 -2.06
C ALA A 259 -14.06 -16.53 -3.49
N VAL A 260 -13.34 -15.98 -4.46
CA VAL A 260 -13.40 -16.50 -5.84
C VAL A 260 -12.70 -17.86 -5.96
N GLN A 261 -12.98 -18.58 -7.02
CA GLN A 261 -12.24 -19.80 -7.35
C GLN A 261 -10.86 -19.48 -7.93
N ALA A 262 -9.94 -20.44 -7.83
CA ALA A 262 -8.63 -20.36 -8.46
C ALA A 262 -8.74 -20.06 -9.97
N ASN A 263 -7.89 -19.17 -10.48
CA ASN A 263 -7.82 -18.71 -11.87
C ASN A 263 -9.09 -18.02 -12.39
N ALA A 264 -9.95 -17.51 -11.50
CA ALA A 264 -11.13 -16.75 -11.92
C ALA A 264 -10.74 -15.40 -12.54
N ILE A 265 -9.65 -14.79 -12.06
CA ILE A 265 -9.22 -13.42 -12.37
C ILE A 265 -7.80 -13.40 -12.94
N ALA A 266 -6.81 -13.84 -12.18
CA ALA A 266 -5.40 -13.61 -12.47
C ALA A 266 -4.50 -14.84 -12.25
N SER A 267 -4.77 -15.64 -11.22
CA SER A 267 -3.83 -16.67 -10.75
C SER A 267 -4.52 -17.82 -10.01
N GLN A 268 -3.77 -18.88 -9.73
CA GLN A 268 -4.27 -19.99 -8.91
C GLN A 268 -4.63 -19.53 -7.48
N GLN A 269 -4.06 -18.42 -7.01
CA GLN A 269 -4.22 -17.90 -5.65
C GLN A 269 -5.30 -16.82 -5.51
N ASP A 270 -6.17 -16.62 -6.52
CA ASP A 270 -7.17 -15.55 -6.50
C ASP A 270 -8.12 -15.64 -5.28
N GLY A 271 -8.42 -16.85 -4.81
CA GLY A 271 -9.23 -17.12 -3.62
C GLY A 271 -8.45 -17.31 -2.32
N ASP A 272 -7.14 -17.06 -2.33
CA ASP A 272 -6.25 -17.25 -1.18
C ASP A 272 -5.73 -15.90 -0.65
N TYR A 273 -5.14 -15.89 0.55
CA TYR A 273 -4.42 -14.71 1.05
C TYR A 273 -3.07 -14.63 0.34
N SER A 274 -2.97 -13.80 -0.70
CA SER A 274 -1.82 -13.74 -1.61
C SER A 274 -1.40 -12.29 -1.90
N SER A 275 -0.81 -12.04 -3.07
CA SER A 275 -0.15 -10.77 -3.42
C SER A 275 -1.09 -9.57 -3.35
N ASN A 276 -2.41 -9.70 -3.54
CA ASN A 276 -3.30 -8.57 -3.31
C ASN A 276 -3.60 -8.42 -1.82
N ALA A 277 -4.13 -9.46 -1.18
CA ALA A 277 -4.62 -9.46 0.19
C ALA A 277 -3.52 -9.17 1.23
N CYS A 278 -2.24 -9.36 0.88
CA CYS A 278 -1.12 -9.02 1.73
C CYS A 278 -1.10 -7.55 2.18
N ARG A 279 -1.72 -6.64 1.41
CA ARG A 279 -1.86 -5.21 1.72
C ARG A 279 -2.91 -4.90 2.80
N VAL A 280 -3.92 -5.78 2.97
CA VAL A 280 -5.09 -5.54 3.85
C VAL A 280 -4.72 -5.10 5.27
N PRO A 281 -3.76 -5.75 5.98
CA PRO A 281 -3.37 -5.30 7.32
C PRO A 281 -2.97 -3.82 7.37
N MET A 282 -2.21 -3.35 6.38
CA MET A 282 -1.76 -1.96 6.32
C MET A 282 -2.90 -1.00 6.01
N MET A 283 -3.85 -1.40 5.14
CA MET A 283 -4.97 -0.55 4.73
C MET A 283 -5.95 -0.28 5.88
N LEU A 284 -6.05 -1.23 6.80
CA LEU A 284 -6.95 -1.16 7.96
C LEU A 284 -6.28 -0.65 9.23
N ALA A 285 -4.93 -0.62 9.29
CA ALA A 285 -4.16 -0.40 10.52
C ALA A 285 -4.45 0.92 11.25
N LEU A 286 -4.93 1.94 10.53
CA LEU A 286 -5.19 3.29 11.07
C LEU A 286 -6.68 3.58 11.23
N SER A 287 -7.55 2.62 10.93
CA SER A 287 -8.99 2.81 11.04
C SER A 287 -9.47 2.67 12.48
N ASP A 288 -10.31 3.63 12.90
CA ASP A 288 -11.03 3.55 14.18
C ASP A 288 -12.35 2.78 14.08
N ASP A 289 -12.68 2.21 12.92
CA ASP A 289 -13.85 1.34 12.76
C ASP A 289 -13.64 -0.01 13.48
N SER A 290 -14.65 -0.47 14.21
CA SER A 290 -14.58 -1.76 14.91
C SER A 290 -14.41 -2.96 13.99
N ARG A 291 -15.00 -2.93 12.78
CA ARG A 291 -14.90 -3.99 11.77
C ARG A 291 -13.47 -4.10 11.26
N ALA A 292 -12.85 -2.97 10.92
CA ALA A 292 -11.45 -2.92 10.52
C ALA A 292 -10.53 -3.48 11.61
N ARG A 293 -10.74 -3.07 12.87
CA ARG A 293 -9.99 -3.62 14.02
C ARG A 293 -10.21 -5.11 14.24
N GLN A 294 -11.42 -5.62 14.01
CA GLN A 294 -11.73 -7.05 14.10
C GLN A 294 -10.90 -7.86 13.09
N VAL A 295 -10.95 -7.47 11.81
CA VAL A 295 -10.20 -8.14 10.74
C VAL A 295 -8.69 -8.09 11.01
N VAL A 296 -8.14 -6.91 11.33
CA VAL A 296 -6.72 -6.76 11.67
C VAL A 296 -6.34 -7.63 12.86
N ALA A 297 -7.14 -7.64 13.93
CA ALA A 297 -6.84 -8.46 15.11
C ALA A 297 -6.82 -9.96 14.79
N GLY A 298 -7.69 -10.43 13.90
CA GLY A 298 -7.71 -11.81 13.39
C GLY A 298 -6.41 -12.15 12.65
N LEU A 299 -6.05 -11.34 11.65
CA LEU A 299 -4.82 -11.47 10.87
C LEU A 299 -3.59 -11.47 11.78
N LEU A 300 -3.45 -10.47 12.66
CA LEU A 300 -2.32 -10.35 13.58
C LEU A 300 -2.23 -11.53 14.55
N LYS A 301 -3.37 -12.03 15.07
CA LYS A 301 -3.39 -13.22 15.94
C LYS A 301 -2.90 -14.46 15.20
N PHE A 302 -3.39 -14.70 13.98
CA PHE A 302 -2.96 -15.84 13.17
C PHE A 302 -1.48 -15.79 12.86
N PHE A 303 -0.98 -14.65 12.39
CA PHE A 303 0.42 -14.52 12.01
C PHE A 303 1.32 -14.53 13.24
N ASN A 304 1.03 -13.80 14.32
CA ASN A 304 1.87 -13.78 15.51
C ASN A 304 2.10 -15.18 16.13
N GLY A 305 1.18 -16.14 15.91
CA GLY A 305 1.35 -17.54 16.31
C GLY A 305 2.27 -18.39 15.44
N ARG A 306 2.87 -17.83 14.37
CA ARG A 306 3.79 -18.52 13.45
C ARG A 306 5.23 -18.11 13.68
N SER A 307 6.16 -19.02 13.38
CA SER A 307 7.60 -18.75 13.41
C SER A 307 8.05 -17.76 12.34
N ALA A 308 7.41 -17.78 11.17
CA ALA A 308 7.70 -16.88 10.05
C ALA A 308 6.43 -16.61 9.21
N VAL A 309 6.44 -15.49 8.48
CA VAL A 309 5.44 -15.16 7.45
C VAL A 309 6.01 -15.56 6.09
N THR A 310 5.33 -16.46 5.39
CA THR A 310 5.69 -16.87 4.03
C THR A 310 4.88 -16.12 3.00
N ALA A 311 5.31 -16.17 1.73
CA ALA A 311 4.55 -15.61 0.62
C ALA A 311 3.27 -16.42 0.37
N GLY A 312 2.15 -16.02 0.95
CA GLY A 312 0.84 -16.57 0.65
C GLY A 312 0.39 -17.77 1.51
N TYR A 313 -0.92 -17.78 1.78
CA TYR A 313 -1.60 -18.78 2.61
C TYR A 313 -2.97 -19.09 2.04
N SER A 314 -3.36 -20.37 2.06
CA SER A 314 -4.77 -20.69 1.89
C SER A 314 -5.58 -20.09 3.04
N LEU A 315 -6.88 -19.84 2.84
CA LEU A 315 -7.71 -19.25 3.90
C LEU A 315 -7.84 -20.17 5.13
N ALA A 316 -7.67 -21.49 4.97
CA ALA A 316 -7.56 -22.44 6.07
C ALA A 316 -6.21 -22.36 6.83
N GLY A 317 -5.26 -21.56 6.35
CA GLY A 317 -3.97 -21.30 6.97
C GLY A 317 -2.83 -22.21 6.52
N LYS A 318 -2.97 -22.94 5.41
CA LYS A 318 -1.86 -23.71 4.84
C LYS A 318 -0.92 -22.76 4.11
N GLN A 319 0.40 -22.87 4.35
CA GLN A 319 1.40 -22.14 3.58
C GLN A 319 1.35 -22.57 2.11
N LEU A 320 1.35 -21.60 1.20
CA LEU A 320 1.38 -21.86 -0.25
C LEU A 320 2.81 -21.93 -0.77
N ASN A 321 3.74 -21.24 -0.11
CA ASN A 321 5.15 -21.19 -0.44
C ASN A 321 6.01 -21.41 0.81
N ASP A 322 7.27 -21.80 0.59
CA ASP A 322 8.28 -22.03 1.63
C ASP A 322 9.27 -20.87 1.81
N TYR A 323 9.13 -19.80 1.00
CA TYR A 323 9.93 -18.59 1.08
C TYR A 323 9.16 -17.40 1.67
N GLN A 324 9.90 -16.38 2.11
CA GLN A 324 9.37 -15.15 2.71
C GLN A 324 9.49 -13.98 1.73
N LEU A 325 8.56 -13.04 1.84
CA LEU A 325 8.59 -11.76 1.14
C LEU A 325 8.14 -10.67 2.13
N ASN A 326 8.84 -9.54 2.14
CA ASN A 326 8.47 -8.40 2.96
C ASN A 326 7.15 -7.76 2.53
N SER A 327 6.69 -7.96 1.29
CA SER A 327 5.33 -7.60 0.88
C SER A 327 4.25 -8.23 1.76
N PHE A 328 4.51 -9.40 2.35
CA PHE A 328 3.59 -10.04 3.31
C PHE A 328 3.91 -9.64 4.76
N THR A 329 5.19 -9.54 5.12
CA THR A 329 5.61 -9.26 6.50
C THR A 329 5.40 -7.80 6.90
N ALA A 330 5.74 -6.84 6.03
CA ALA A 330 5.76 -5.43 6.35
C ALA A 330 4.37 -4.84 6.64
N PRO A 331 3.30 -5.15 5.87
CA PRO A 331 1.94 -4.72 6.22
C PRO A 331 1.48 -5.21 7.60
N LEU A 332 1.78 -6.47 7.94
CA LEU A 332 1.45 -7.06 9.24
C LEU A 332 2.25 -6.43 10.37
N ALA A 333 3.55 -6.23 10.18
CA ALA A 333 4.44 -5.62 11.14
C ALA A 333 4.03 -4.15 11.42
N TYR A 334 3.64 -3.41 10.38
CA TYR A 334 3.07 -2.07 10.51
C TYR A 334 1.78 -2.08 11.32
N ALA A 335 0.83 -2.95 10.98
CA ALA A 335 -0.43 -3.06 11.72
C ALA A 335 -0.20 -3.46 13.19
N ALA A 336 0.73 -4.38 13.48
CA ALA A 336 1.13 -4.75 14.83
C ALA A 336 1.70 -3.56 15.62
N LYS A 337 2.51 -2.72 14.98
CA LYS A 337 3.05 -1.49 15.59
C LYS A 337 1.95 -0.50 15.98
N GLN A 338 0.83 -0.44 15.26
CA GLN A 338 -0.29 0.44 15.58
C GLN A 338 -1.19 -0.09 16.71
N ASP A 339 -1.08 -1.37 17.09
CA ASP A 339 -1.79 -1.91 18.25
C ASP A 339 -1.26 -1.29 19.54
N ARG A 340 -2.04 -0.37 20.14
CA ARG A 340 -1.68 0.35 21.39
C ARG A 340 -1.43 -0.57 22.59
N ARG A 341 -1.87 -1.83 22.52
CA ARG A 341 -1.67 -2.84 23.57
C ARG A 341 -0.38 -3.64 23.36
N HIS A 342 0.31 -3.46 22.23
CA HIS A 342 1.56 -4.13 21.87
C HIS A 342 1.52 -5.65 22.07
N ARG A 343 0.43 -6.30 21.65
CA ARG A 343 0.18 -7.74 21.94
C ARG A 343 0.91 -8.72 21.03
N TYR A 344 1.61 -8.22 20.02
CA TYR A 344 2.08 -9.02 18.88
C TYR A 344 3.61 -8.97 18.77
N ASP A 345 4.31 -9.34 19.85
CA ASP A 345 5.78 -9.23 19.98
C ASP A 345 6.57 -9.82 18.81
N ARG A 346 6.12 -10.95 18.23
CA ARG A 346 6.80 -11.56 17.09
C ARG A 346 6.80 -10.63 15.88
N LEU A 347 5.64 -10.05 15.57
CA LEU A 347 5.49 -9.10 14.46
C LEU A 347 6.16 -7.75 14.77
N LEU A 348 6.21 -7.34 16.03
CA LEU A 348 6.99 -6.17 16.45
C LEU A 348 8.51 -6.39 16.28
N ASN A 349 9.01 -7.61 16.49
CA ASN A 349 10.39 -7.95 16.18
C ASN A 349 10.65 -7.91 14.67
N ASP A 350 9.71 -8.36 13.85
CA ASP A 350 9.85 -8.25 12.39
C ASP A 350 9.85 -6.78 11.93
N TRP A 351 9.03 -5.92 12.55
CA TRP A 351 9.11 -4.47 12.33
C TRP A 351 10.52 -3.92 12.60
N GLN A 352 11.16 -4.34 13.70
CA GLN A 352 12.52 -3.90 14.02
C GLN A 352 13.55 -4.37 12.98
N LYS A 353 13.43 -5.60 12.46
CA LYS A 353 14.29 -6.11 11.39
C LYS A 353 14.13 -5.30 10.10
N LEU A 354 12.88 -5.01 9.72
CA LEU A 354 12.57 -4.23 8.52
C LEU A 354 13.20 -2.83 8.54
N LEU A 355 13.47 -2.25 9.72
CA LEU A 355 14.12 -0.93 9.85
C LEU A 355 15.64 -0.94 9.65
N VAL A 356 16.28 -2.12 9.68
CA VAL A 356 17.74 -2.25 9.62
C VAL A 356 18.23 -3.09 8.44
N GLU A 357 17.37 -3.92 7.86
CA GLU A 357 17.70 -4.71 6.68
C GLU A 357 17.66 -3.86 5.39
N PRO A 358 18.58 -4.09 4.45
CA PRO A 358 18.59 -3.38 3.17
C PRO A 358 17.40 -3.80 2.30
N LEU A 359 16.90 -2.87 1.49
CA LEU A 359 15.86 -3.15 0.49
C LEU A 359 16.41 -4.05 -0.63
N GLN A 360 15.59 -4.97 -1.11
CA GLN A 360 15.90 -5.79 -2.30
C GLN A 360 15.52 -5.03 -3.57
N ALA A 361 16.51 -4.44 -4.24
CA ALA A 361 16.30 -3.56 -5.40
C ALA A 361 15.64 -4.27 -6.61
N ASP A 362 15.73 -5.59 -6.72
CA ASP A 362 15.19 -6.39 -7.83
C ASP A 362 13.76 -6.90 -7.61
N LYS A 363 13.05 -6.37 -6.61
CA LYS A 363 11.66 -6.73 -6.32
C LYS A 363 10.83 -5.49 -6.01
N TYR A 364 10.40 -4.78 -7.05
CA TYR A 364 9.59 -3.56 -6.94
C TYR A 364 8.49 -3.66 -5.87
N TYR A 365 7.66 -4.69 -5.94
CA TYR A 365 6.50 -4.82 -5.06
C TYR A 365 6.90 -5.03 -3.59
N ASP A 366 7.90 -5.88 -3.35
CA ASP A 366 8.42 -6.20 -2.02
C ASP A 366 9.08 -4.97 -1.36
N ALA A 367 9.92 -4.28 -2.12
CA ALA A 367 10.58 -3.07 -1.67
C ALA A 367 9.57 -1.94 -1.40
N THR A 368 8.62 -1.73 -2.30
CA THR A 368 7.64 -0.64 -2.19
C THR A 368 6.76 -0.79 -0.96
N LEU A 369 6.18 -1.98 -0.71
CA LEU A 369 5.36 -2.20 0.48
C LEU A 369 6.18 -2.12 1.78
N THR A 370 7.46 -2.50 1.74
CA THR A 370 8.37 -2.31 2.87
C THR A 370 8.55 -0.83 3.20
N VAL A 371 8.86 -0.01 2.19
CA VAL A 371 9.05 1.44 2.38
C VAL A 371 7.75 2.12 2.83
N MET A 372 6.60 1.75 2.24
CA MET A 372 5.30 2.27 2.67
C MET A 372 5.01 1.96 4.14
N ALA A 373 5.20 0.71 4.55
CA ALA A 373 5.03 0.29 5.94
C ALA A 373 5.96 1.08 6.87
N VAL A 374 7.25 1.18 6.53
CA VAL A 374 8.28 1.85 7.34
C VAL A 374 8.06 3.36 7.45
N MET A 375 7.67 4.02 6.37
CA MET A 375 7.38 5.45 6.37
C MET A 375 6.08 5.78 7.11
N GLY A 376 5.11 4.87 7.08
CA GLY A 376 3.79 5.04 7.69
C GLY A 376 2.96 6.16 7.05
N LYS A 377 1.90 6.60 7.73
CA LYS A 377 1.02 7.67 7.26
C LYS A 377 1.78 8.99 7.08
N VAL A 378 1.34 9.78 6.10
CA VAL A 378 1.63 11.21 6.02
C VAL A 378 0.83 11.92 7.11
N ASP A 379 1.53 12.48 8.10
CA ASP A 379 0.92 13.24 9.21
C ASP A 379 0.57 14.69 8.80
#